data_AF-A0A9E3I9I9-F1
#
_entry.id   AF-A0A9E3I9I9-F1
#
_cell.length_a   1.000
_cell.length_b   1.000
_cell.length_c   1.000
_cell.angle_alpha   90.00
_cell.angle_beta   90.00
_cell.angle_gamma   90.00
#
_symmetry.space_group_name_H-M   'P 1'
#
loop_
_entity.id
_entity.type
_entity.pdbx_description
1 polymer ?
#
loop_
_entity_poly.entity_id
_entity_poly.type
_entity_poly.pdbx_seq_one_letter_code
_entity_poly.pdbx_strand_id
1 'polypeptide(L)'
;MTLPSFPTELLRPLSDGWRKQRGESRRRAAGDQGPPRTRRGISKAADAVQVSFICDHDQMARFDRFYDEDTAEGALPFLIPDFATDGDWLMTADGEILTDDEDNPLLIASTLVCLFGEQLPSTVPIGAHWQVSFILTVLP
;
A
#
# COMPACT_ATOMS: atom_id res chain seq x y z
N MET A 1 22.00 -5.79 0.79
CA MET A 1 20.71 -6.52 0.69
C MET A 1 19.71 -5.58 0.09
N THR A 2 19.10 -5.96 -1.03
CA THR A 2 18.06 -5.19 -1.74
C THR A 2 16.70 -5.75 -1.36
N LEU A 3 15.74 -4.89 -1.01
CA LEU A 3 14.38 -5.33 -0.74
C LEU A 3 13.74 -5.86 -2.02
N PRO A 4 12.97 -6.96 -1.97
CA PRO A 4 12.21 -7.41 -3.13
C PRO A 4 11.16 -6.37 -3.50
N SER A 5 10.90 -6.20 -4.79
CA SER A 5 9.85 -5.34 -5.31
C SER A 5 8.59 -6.16 -5.57
N PHE A 6 7.44 -5.57 -5.27
CA PHE A 6 6.15 -6.14 -5.63
C PHE A 6 6.10 -6.43 -7.14
N PRO A 7 5.58 -7.59 -7.57
CA PRO A 7 5.59 -7.98 -8.99
C PRO A 7 4.88 -6.94 -9.86
N THR A 8 5.54 -6.48 -10.92
CA THR A 8 4.99 -5.47 -11.84
C THR A 8 3.96 -6.06 -12.80
N GLU A 9 3.91 -7.39 -12.90
CA GLU A 9 2.92 -8.13 -13.68
C GLU A 9 1.53 -8.11 -13.02
N LEU A 10 1.47 -7.83 -11.71
CA LEU A 10 0.21 -7.59 -11.02
C LEU A 10 -0.31 -6.21 -11.42
N LEU A 11 -1.49 -6.19 -12.04
CA LEU A 11 -2.15 -4.95 -12.45
C LEU A 11 -2.41 -4.05 -11.24
N ARG A 12 -2.69 -2.76 -11.50
CA ARG A 12 -3.13 -1.83 -10.46
C ARG A 12 -4.31 -2.40 -9.67
N PRO A 13 -4.40 -2.13 -8.36
CA PRO A 13 -5.52 -2.59 -7.55
C PRO A 13 -6.84 -2.05 -8.08
N LEU A 14 -7.93 -2.69 -7.68
CA LEU A 14 -9.26 -2.17 -7.97
C LEU A 14 -9.38 -0.74 -7.45
N SER A 15 -10.20 0.08 -8.10
CA SER A 15 -10.40 1.49 -7.72
C SER A 15 -10.88 1.68 -6.29
N ASP A 16 -11.69 0.74 -5.78
CA ASP A 16 -12.12 0.65 -4.38
C ASP A 16 -11.20 -0.27 -3.52
N GLY A 17 -10.27 -0.95 -4.18
CA GLY A 17 -9.36 -1.93 -3.61
C GLY A 17 -8.11 -1.34 -2.99
N TRP A 18 -7.86 -0.03 -3.06
CA TRP A 18 -6.74 0.63 -2.36
C TRP A 18 -7.25 1.58 -1.29
N ARG A 19 -7.06 1.22 -0.02
CA ARG A 19 -7.52 2.04 1.12
C ARG A 19 -6.44 2.20 2.18
N LYS A 20 -5.89 3.41 2.27
CA LYS A 20 -4.90 3.79 3.28
C LYS A 20 -5.57 4.32 4.56
N GLN A 21 -5.26 3.69 5.69
CA GLN A 21 -5.65 4.10 7.03
C GLN A 21 -4.42 4.53 7.82
N ARG A 22 -4.48 5.73 8.41
CA ARG A 22 -3.38 6.25 9.24
C ARG A 22 -3.27 5.46 10.55
N GLY A 23 -2.04 5.15 10.94
CA GLY A 23 -1.76 4.52 12.22
C GLY A 23 -2.16 5.39 13.41
N GLU A 24 -2.69 4.77 14.47
CA GLU A 24 -3.04 5.50 15.69
C GLU A 24 -1.78 5.73 16.55
N SER A 25 -1.30 6.98 16.54
CA SER A 25 -0.14 7.38 17.34
C SER A 25 -0.52 8.00 18.69
N ARG A 26 -1.81 8.23 18.95
CA ARG A 26 -2.28 8.95 20.15
C ARG A 26 -2.61 7.97 21.27
N ARG A 27 -2.21 8.33 22.49
CA ARG A 27 -2.71 7.71 23.72
C ARG A 27 -3.95 8.47 24.17
N ARG A 28 -5.04 7.74 24.39
CA ARG A 28 -6.29 8.26 24.94
C ARG A 28 -6.43 7.80 26.39
N ALA A 29 -6.80 8.72 27.27
CA ALA A 29 -7.17 8.40 28.65
C ALA A 29 -8.66 8.73 28.82
N ALA A 30 -9.44 7.77 29.30
CA ALA A 30 -10.83 7.99 29.65
C ALA A 30 -10.90 8.97 30.83
N GLY A 31 -11.70 10.03 30.69
CA GLY A 31 -12.08 10.88 31.82
C GLY A 31 -13.29 10.30 32.53
N ASP A 32 -13.40 10.55 33.83
CA ASP A 32 -14.56 10.15 34.65
C ASP A 32 -15.85 10.84 34.16
N GLN A 33 -15.73 12.08 33.66
CA GLN A 33 -16.75 12.79 32.89
C GLN A 33 -16.11 13.63 31.77
N GLY A 34 -16.79 13.74 30.63
CA GLY A 34 -16.40 14.59 29.50
C GLY A 34 -15.54 13.90 28.42
N PRO A 35 -15.13 14.64 27.38
CA PRO A 35 -14.35 14.09 26.27
C PRO A 35 -13.00 13.50 26.70
N PRO A 36 -12.54 12.40 26.08
CA PRO A 36 -11.27 11.77 26.45
C PRO A 36 -10.07 12.70 26.24
N ARG A 37 -9.17 12.73 27.23
CA ARG A 37 -7.90 13.45 27.09
C ARG A 37 -6.99 12.67 26.15
N THR A 38 -6.52 13.33 25.10
CA THR A 38 -5.69 12.72 24.06
C THR A 38 -4.32 13.39 24.01
N ARG A 39 -3.24 12.60 23.97
CA ARG A 39 -1.86 13.09 23.77
C ARG A 39 -1.09 12.18 22.83
N ARG A 40 0.03 12.65 22.27
CA ARG A 40 0.92 11.81 21.47
C ARG A 40 1.49 10.68 22.34
N GLY A 41 1.39 9.45 21.84
CA GLY A 41 1.81 8.23 22.51
C GLY A 41 3.13 7.65 22.00
N ILE A 42 3.26 7.60 20.67
CA ILE A 42 4.45 7.13 19.94
C ILE A 42 4.88 8.18 18.91
N SER A 43 6.15 8.16 18.53
CA SER A 43 6.73 9.13 17.58
C SER A 43 6.39 8.81 16.13
N LYS A 44 6.28 7.52 15.79
CA LYS A 44 5.96 7.02 14.46
C LYS A 44 4.99 5.85 14.60
N ALA A 45 3.86 5.92 13.91
CA ALA A 45 2.91 4.83 13.79
C ALA A 45 2.98 4.30 12.36
N ALA A 46 2.91 2.98 12.19
CA ALA A 46 2.77 2.38 10.87
C ALA A 46 1.35 2.62 10.34
N ASP A 47 1.24 2.94 9.06
CA ASP A 47 -0.05 3.06 8.38
C ASP A 47 -0.50 1.67 7.90
N ALA A 48 -1.80 1.42 7.85
CA ALA A 48 -2.36 0.22 7.28
C ALA A 48 -2.90 0.52 5.89
N VAL A 49 -2.65 -0.34 4.90
CA VAL A 49 -3.23 -0.21 3.56
C VAL A 49 -3.95 -1.50 3.22
N GLN A 50 -5.26 -1.44 3.03
CA GLN A 50 -6.01 -2.56 2.48
C GLN A 50 -5.84 -2.55 0.95
N VAL A 51 -5.49 -3.71 0.40
CA VAL A 51 -5.25 -3.89 -1.03
C VAL A 51 -6.08 -5.05 -1.58
N SER A 52 -6.69 -4.85 -2.75
CA SER A 52 -7.38 -5.89 -3.50
C SER A 52 -7.10 -5.81 -4.99
N PHE A 53 -6.78 -6.95 -5.60
CA PHE A 53 -6.51 -7.12 -7.03
C PHE A 53 -7.41 -8.20 -7.62
N ILE A 54 -7.63 -8.14 -8.94
CA ILE A 54 -8.15 -9.26 -9.71
C ILE A 54 -6.99 -9.81 -10.53
N CYS A 55 -6.69 -11.08 -10.34
CA CYS A 55 -5.61 -11.78 -10.99
C CYS A 55 -6.17 -12.84 -11.95
N ASP A 56 -5.54 -13.01 -13.10
CA ASP A 56 -5.63 -14.26 -13.85
C ASP A 56 -4.76 -15.36 -13.21
N HIS A 57 -4.69 -16.52 -13.86
CA HIS A 57 -3.97 -17.69 -13.32
C HIS A 57 -2.46 -17.44 -13.25
N ASP A 58 -1.89 -16.75 -14.24
CA ASP A 58 -0.46 -16.50 -14.32
C ASP A 58 -0.06 -15.45 -13.28
N GLN A 59 -0.85 -14.39 -13.14
CA GLN A 59 -0.69 -13.37 -12.11
C GLN A 59 -0.82 -13.96 -10.70
N MET A 60 -1.76 -14.88 -10.49
CA MET A 60 -1.92 -15.58 -9.23
C MET A 60 -0.66 -16.38 -8.88
N ALA A 61 -0.13 -17.15 -9.83
CA ALA A 61 1.13 -17.89 -9.63
C ALA A 61 2.34 -16.99 -9.34
N ARG A 62 2.38 -15.78 -9.93
CA ARG A 62 3.41 -14.77 -9.62
C ARG A 62 3.27 -14.23 -8.20
N PHE A 63 2.04 -13.95 -7.78
CA PHE A 63 1.76 -13.49 -6.44
C PHE A 63 2.12 -14.54 -5.38
N ASP A 64 1.73 -15.78 -5.59
CA ASP A 64 2.03 -16.89 -4.67
C ASP A 64 3.55 -17.07 -4.51
N ARG A 65 4.29 -17.08 -5.63
CA ARG A 65 5.76 -17.15 -5.59
C ARG A 65 6.38 -15.98 -4.81
N PHE A 66 5.90 -14.75 -5.05
CA PHE A 66 6.39 -13.58 -4.33
C PHE A 66 6.12 -13.68 -2.83
N TYR A 67 4.92 -14.13 -2.46
CA TYR A 67 4.56 -14.33 -1.06
C TYR A 67 5.44 -15.40 -0.40
N ASP A 68 5.53 -16.58 -1.00
CA ASP A 68 6.24 -17.74 -0.42
C ASP A 68 7.76 -17.56 -0.44
N GLU A 69 8.34 -17.16 -1.57
CA GLU A 69 9.79 -17.10 -1.76
C GLU A 69 10.38 -15.74 -1.37
N ASP A 70 9.90 -14.65 -1.97
CA ASP A 70 10.55 -13.34 -1.84
C ASP A 70 10.30 -12.70 -0.47
N THR A 71 9.11 -12.91 0.09
CA THR A 71 8.75 -12.35 1.40
C THR A 71 8.82 -13.35 2.55
N ALA A 72 9.22 -14.60 2.29
CA ALA A 72 9.25 -15.69 3.27
C ALA A 72 7.92 -15.81 4.03
N GLU A 73 6.84 -16.09 3.28
CA GLU A 73 5.46 -16.19 3.77
C GLU A 73 4.98 -14.88 4.46
N GLY A 74 5.49 -13.75 3.98
CA GLY A 74 5.15 -12.41 4.46
C GLY A 74 5.91 -11.89 5.68
N ALA A 75 6.96 -12.60 6.11
CA ALA A 75 7.81 -12.19 7.21
C ALA A 75 8.79 -11.05 6.87
N LEU A 76 9.17 -10.91 5.59
CA LEU A 76 10.17 -9.94 5.14
C LEU A 76 9.55 -8.68 4.52
N PRO A 77 10.20 -7.51 4.69
CA PRO A 77 9.74 -6.27 4.09
C PRO A 77 10.02 -6.25 2.58
N PHE A 78 9.19 -5.50 1.85
CA PHE A 78 9.27 -5.35 0.41
C PHE A 78 8.85 -3.95 -0.04
N LEU A 79 9.12 -3.63 -1.30
CA LEU A 79 8.77 -2.36 -1.93
C LEU A 79 7.50 -2.50 -2.76
N ILE A 80 6.56 -1.58 -2.63
CA ILE A 80 5.37 -1.51 -3.48
C ILE A 80 5.14 -0.07 -3.96
N PRO A 81 4.72 0.17 -5.20
CA PRO A 81 4.31 1.50 -5.64
C PRO A 81 3.15 2.02 -4.78
N ASP A 82 3.14 3.30 -4.48
CA ASP A 82 1.97 3.95 -3.90
C ASP A 82 0.92 4.16 -4.98
N PHE A 83 0.03 3.19 -5.20
CA PHE A 83 -0.94 3.24 -6.30
C PHE A 83 -1.89 4.44 -6.28
N ALA A 84 -1.94 5.20 -5.18
CA ALA A 84 -2.71 6.45 -5.08
C ALA A 84 -2.01 7.68 -5.67
N THR A 85 -0.68 7.65 -5.81
CA THR A 85 0.10 8.84 -6.20
C THR A 85 1.19 8.54 -7.23
N ASP A 86 1.69 7.30 -7.28
CA ASP A 86 2.75 6.89 -8.18
C ASP A 86 2.28 6.93 -9.65
N GLY A 87 3.05 7.61 -10.48
CA GLY A 87 2.75 7.86 -11.88
C GLY A 87 1.78 9.03 -12.15
N ASP A 88 1.30 9.73 -11.12
CA ASP A 88 0.50 10.95 -11.32
C ASP A 88 1.37 12.13 -11.75
N TRP A 89 0.76 13.11 -12.42
CA TRP A 89 1.45 14.33 -12.83
C TRP A 89 1.83 15.17 -11.62
N LEU A 90 3.06 15.66 -11.62
CA LEU A 90 3.50 16.66 -10.67
C LEU A 90 2.90 18.01 -11.09
N MET A 91 2.14 18.63 -10.19
CA MET A 91 1.40 19.87 -10.49
C MET A 91 1.88 21.04 -9.62
N THR A 92 1.75 22.26 -10.15
CA THR A 92 1.96 23.51 -9.40
C THR A 92 0.79 23.78 -8.46
N ALA A 93 0.93 24.79 -7.60
CA ALA A 93 -0.16 25.24 -6.73
C ALA A 93 -1.41 25.73 -7.50
N ASP A 94 -1.20 26.20 -8.74
CA ASP A 94 -2.26 26.69 -9.63
C ASP A 94 -2.89 25.57 -10.49
N GLY A 95 -2.40 24.32 -10.35
CA GLY A 95 -2.92 23.15 -11.08
C GLY A 95 -2.35 22.98 -12.48
N GLU A 96 -1.22 23.61 -12.79
CA GLU A 96 -0.49 23.40 -14.04
C GLU A 96 0.47 22.22 -13.91
N ILE A 97 0.63 21.43 -14.98
CA ILE A 97 1.54 20.29 -14.98
C ILE A 97 2.97 20.82 -15.08
N LEU A 98 3.85 20.36 -14.20
CA LEU A 98 5.27 20.65 -14.30
C LEU A 98 5.87 19.79 -15.41
N THR A 99 6.58 20.44 -16.32
CA THR A 99 7.30 19.79 -17.42
C THR A 99 8.81 19.93 -17.25
N ASP A 100 9.57 19.07 -17.94
CA ASP A 100 11.01 19.25 -18.13
C ASP A 100 11.31 20.25 -19.27
N ASP A 101 12.61 20.43 -19.58
CA ASP A 101 13.08 21.33 -20.64
C ASP A 101 12.61 20.92 -22.06
N GLU A 102 12.06 19.71 -22.22
CA GLU A 102 11.54 19.15 -23.48
C GLU A 102 10.00 19.11 -23.51
N ASP A 103 9.32 19.78 -22.58
CA ASP A 103 7.86 19.78 -22.40
C ASP A 103 7.25 18.43 -22.00
N ASN A 104 8.03 17.46 -21.50
CA ASN A 104 7.48 16.20 -20.98
C ASN A 104 6.95 16.39 -19.56
N PRO A 105 5.77 15.84 -19.22
CA PRO A 105 5.20 15.97 -17.88
C PRO A 105 6.02 15.18 -16.86
N LEU A 106 6.42 15.86 -15.78
CA LEU A 106 7.08 15.23 -14.63
C LEU A 106 6.07 14.37 -13.86
N LEU A 107 6.48 13.13 -13.54
CA LEU A 107 5.66 12.18 -12.80
C LEU A 107 6.11 12.06 -11.34
N ILE A 108 5.16 11.81 -10.45
CA ILE A 108 5.43 11.48 -9.07
C ILE A 108 5.94 10.04 -9.01
N ALA A 109 7.15 9.84 -8.50
CA ALA A 109 7.69 8.53 -8.15
C ALA A 109 7.51 8.31 -6.64
N SER A 110 6.59 7.43 -6.26
CA SER A 110 6.25 7.13 -4.87
C SER A 110 6.27 5.63 -4.62
N THR A 111 7.19 5.21 -3.75
CA THR A 111 7.34 3.80 -3.35
C THR A 111 7.23 3.68 -1.84
N LEU A 112 6.46 2.68 -1.40
CA LEU A 112 6.23 2.36 0.00
C LEU A 112 7.08 1.14 0.40
N VAL A 113 7.66 1.20 1.59
CA VAL A 113 8.24 0.02 2.24
C VAL A 113 7.17 -0.61 3.12
N CYS A 114 6.83 -1.87 2.86
CA CYS A 114 5.71 -2.54 3.49
C CYS A 114 6.11 -3.91 4.06
N LEU A 115 5.34 -4.33 5.06
CA LEU A 115 5.21 -5.72 5.49
C LEU A 115 3.78 -6.17 5.23
N PHE A 116 3.55 -7.48 5.12
CA PHE A 116 2.18 -7.99 5.24
C PHE A 116 1.66 -7.67 6.66
N GLY A 117 0.40 -7.24 6.72
CA GLY A 117 -0.27 -6.84 7.95
C GLY A 117 -0.97 -8.00 8.63
N GLU A 118 -1.91 -7.66 9.51
CA GLU A 118 -2.67 -8.64 10.32
C GLU A 118 -3.50 -9.60 9.46
N GLN A 119 -4.08 -9.10 8.37
CA GLN A 119 -4.76 -9.93 7.39
C GLN A 119 -3.79 -10.32 6.28
N LEU A 120 -3.40 -11.60 6.30
CA LEU A 120 -2.63 -12.24 5.24
C LEU A 120 -3.45 -12.37 3.94
N PRO A 121 -2.78 -12.64 2.80
CA PRO A 121 -3.46 -12.84 1.52
C PRO A 121 -4.56 -13.89 1.59
N SER A 122 -5.73 -13.49 1.11
CA SER A 122 -6.91 -14.33 0.96
C SER A 122 -7.40 -14.25 -0.47
N THR A 123 -7.82 -15.39 -1.03
CA THR A 123 -8.21 -15.49 -2.43
C THR A 123 -9.65 -15.96 -2.56
N VAL A 124 -10.40 -15.28 -3.43
CA VAL A 124 -11.80 -15.59 -3.72
C VAL A 124 -11.95 -15.76 -5.23
N PRO A 125 -12.48 -16.89 -5.72
CA PRO A 125 -12.70 -17.09 -7.15
C PRO A 125 -13.84 -16.19 -7.66
N ILE A 126 -13.63 -15.53 -8.79
CA ILE A 126 -14.61 -14.71 -9.50
C ILE A 126 -14.60 -15.11 -10.98
N GLY A 127 -15.49 -16.03 -11.34
CA GLY A 127 -15.51 -16.60 -12.70
C GLY A 127 -14.21 -17.33 -13.01
N ALA A 128 -13.47 -16.86 -14.01
CA ALA A 128 -12.17 -17.40 -14.41
C ALA A 128 -10.96 -16.65 -13.80
N HIS A 129 -11.22 -15.72 -12.87
CA HIS A 129 -10.21 -14.91 -12.20
C HIS A 129 -10.26 -15.13 -10.69
N TRP A 130 -9.26 -14.59 -9.99
CA TRP A 130 -9.17 -14.62 -8.53
C TRP A 130 -9.07 -13.20 -7.98
N GLN A 131 -9.91 -12.86 -7.02
CA GLN A 131 -9.72 -11.67 -6.22
C GLN A 131 -8.80 -11.98 -5.05
N VAL A 132 -7.65 -11.31 -5.01
CA VAL A 132 -6.67 -11.43 -3.93
C VAL A 132 -6.80 -10.20 -3.03
N SER A 133 -6.97 -10.40 -1.72
CA SER A 133 -7.12 -9.31 -0.75
C SER A 133 -6.25 -9.52 0.48
N PHE A 134 -5.58 -8.46 0.92
CA PHE A 134 -4.74 -8.44 2.13
C PHE A 134 -4.60 -7.02 2.70
N ILE A 135 -4.01 -6.94 3.89
CA ILE A 135 -3.60 -5.67 4.51
C ILE A 135 -2.07 -5.58 4.47
N LEU A 136 -1.55 -4.40 4.14
CA LEU A 136 -0.16 -4.01 4.26
C LEU A 136 0.04 -3.14 5.50
N THR A 137 1.17 -3.33 6.17
CA THR A 137 1.70 -2.41 7.16
C THR A 137 2.79 -1.58 6.51
N VAL A 138 2.53 -0.29 6.28
CA VAL A 138 3.49 0.65 5.71
C VAL A 138 4.41 1.16 6.82
N LEU A 139 5.70 0.95 6.64
CA LEU A 139 6.71 1.35 7.62
C LEU A 139 6.95 2.87 7.58
N PRO A 140 7.12 3.52 8.76
CA PRO A 140 7.15 4.99 8.87
C PRO A 140 8.54 5.66 8.80
#